data_AF-A0A1B7VCM0-F1
#
_entry.id   AF-A0A1B7VCM0-F1
#
_cell.length_a   1.000
_cell.length_b   1.000
_cell.length_c   1.000
_cell.angle_alpha   90.00
_cell.angle_beta   90.00
_cell.angle_gamma   90.00
#
_symmetry.space_group_name_H-M   'P 1'
#
loop_
_entity.id
_entity.type
_entity.pdbx_description
1 polymer ?
#
loop_
_entity_poly.entity_id
_entity_poly.type
_entity_poly.pdbx_seq_one_letter_code
_entity_poly.pdbx_strand_id
1 'polypeptide(L)'
;MKPEYDFDQAKRGAIIPQQGKTRITIYIDDDILEAFRQKGDAEGKGYQTMMNQALREYLDQAKPPLDEDTLRRVFQEELRAVTVVS
;
A
#
# COMPACT_ATOMS: atom_id res chain seq x y z
N MET A 1 -5.85 27.08 8.34
CA MET A 1 -6.76 25.92 8.48
C MET A 1 -7.58 26.12 9.75
N LYS A 2 -8.87 25.79 9.75
CA LYS A 2 -9.69 25.88 10.98
C LYS A 2 -9.44 24.63 11.86
N PRO A 3 -9.34 24.79 13.19
CA PRO A 3 -8.85 23.75 14.09
C PRO A 3 -9.85 22.62 14.38
N GLU A 4 -11.15 22.86 14.21
CA GLU A 4 -12.19 21.89 14.57
C GLU A 4 -13.26 21.86 13.47
N TYR A 5 -13.50 20.65 12.94
CA TYR A 5 -14.65 20.37 12.10
C TYR A 5 -15.73 19.75 12.99
N ASP A 6 -16.83 20.48 13.16
CA ASP A 6 -18.02 20.00 13.86
C ASP A 6 -18.79 19.04 12.94
N PHE A 7 -18.81 17.75 13.30
CA PHE A 7 -19.46 16.69 12.53
C PHE A 7 -20.80 16.25 13.15
N ASP A 8 -21.40 17.05 14.04
CA ASP A 8 -22.59 16.68 14.81
C ASP A 8 -23.81 16.38 13.91
N GLN A 9 -23.83 16.92 12.68
CA GLN A 9 -24.90 16.71 11.69
C GLN A 9 -24.52 15.87 10.46
N ALA A 10 -23.35 15.22 10.46
CA ALA A 10 -22.93 14.40 9.33
C ALA A 10 -23.72 13.06 9.29
N LYS A 11 -24.78 12.99 8.47
CA LYS A 11 -25.49 11.74 8.18
C LYS A 11 -24.55 10.76 7.45
N ARG A 12 -24.18 9.67 8.14
CA ARG A 12 -23.45 8.54 7.55
C ARG A 12 -24.28 7.90 6.46
N GLY A 13 -24.02 8.25 5.20
CA GLY A 13 -24.51 7.49 4.05
C GLY A 13 -24.07 6.03 4.16
N ALA A 14 -24.87 5.11 3.62
CA ALA A 14 -24.62 3.67 3.66
C ALA A 14 -23.15 3.40 3.29
N ILE A 15 -22.41 2.79 4.21
CA ILE A 15 -21.01 2.46 4.02
C ILE A 15 -20.98 1.38 2.94
N ILE A 16 -20.75 1.78 1.69
CA ILE A 16 -20.53 0.83 0.60
C ILE A 16 -19.26 0.06 0.98
N PRO A 17 -19.32 -1.27 1.17
CA PRO A 17 -18.14 -2.03 1.52
C PRO A 17 -17.11 -1.89 0.39
N GLN A 18 -15.93 -1.38 0.73
CA GLN A 18 -14.83 -1.34 -0.23
C GLN A 18 -14.29 -2.77 -0.37
N GLN A 19 -14.49 -3.38 -1.55
CA GLN A 19 -14.01 -4.73 -1.83
C GLN A 19 -12.50 -4.83 -1.57
N GLY A 20 -12.08 -5.84 -0.80
CA GLY A 20 -10.67 -6.09 -0.48
C GLY A 20 -10.01 -5.15 0.54
N LYS A 21 -10.77 -4.32 1.26
CA LYS A 21 -10.24 -3.44 2.31
C LYS A 21 -10.96 -3.65 3.64
N THR A 22 -10.20 -3.81 4.70
CA THR A 22 -10.72 -3.95 6.07
C THR A 22 -10.63 -2.62 6.79
N ARG A 23 -11.74 -2.14 7.36
CA ARG A 23 -11.72 -0.98 8.27
C ARG A 23 -11.19 -1.46 9.62
N ILE A 24 -10.09 -0.86 10.06
CA ILE A 24 -9.49 -1.12 11.38
C ILE A 24 -9.43 0.18 12.17
N THR A 25 -9.43 0.08 13.50
CA THR A 25 -9.12 1.18 14.40
C THR A 25 -7.68 1.03 14.85
N ILE A 26 -6.82 1.97 14.48
CA ILE A 26 -5.40 2.01 14.86
C ILE A 26 -5.03 3.43 15.28
N TYR A 27 -4.03 3.56 16.14
CA TYR A 27 -3.35 4.82 16.40
C TYR A 27 -2.21 4.99 15.39
N ILE A 28 -2.07 6.19 14.85
CA ILE A 28 -0.99 6.63 13.96
C ILE A 28 -0.57 8.01 14.46
N ASP A 29 0.73 8.27 14.50
CA ASP A 29 1.27 9.57 14.92
C ASP A 29 0.74 10.69 14.01
N ASP A 30 0.39 11.83 14.61
CA ASP A 30 -0.20 12.97 13.90
C ASP A 30 0.71 13.52 12.80
N ASP A 31 2.02 13.58 13.03
CA ASP A 31 2.97 14.08 12.05
C ASP A 31 3.04 13.18 10.79
N ILE A 32 2.95 11.86 10.99
CA ILE A 32 2.89 10.89 9.89
C ILE A 32 1.59 11.06 9.12
N LEU A 33 0.45 11.17 9.80
CA LEU A 33 -0.84 11.35 9.16
C LEU A 33 -0.88 12.64 8.33
N GLU A 34 -0.39 13.75 8.88
CA GLU A 34 -0.30 15.04 8.20
C GLU A 34 0.63 14.98 6.98
N ALA A 35 1.78 14.32 7.09
CA ALA A 35 2.71 14.16 5.97
C ALA A 35 2.07 13.40 4.79
N PHE A 36 1.33 12.32 5.08
CA PHE A 36 0.62 11.57 4.03
C PHE A 36 -0.56 12.34 3.44
N ARG A 37 -1.24 13.19 4.23
CA ARG A 37 -2.30 14.08 3.73
C ARG A 37 -1.74 15.11 2.74
N GLN A 38 -0.66 15.78 3.11
CA GLN A 38 -0.03 16.80 2.24
C GLN A 38 0.48 16.19 0.93
N LYS A 39 1.15 15.04 1.01
CA LYS A 39 1.63 14.32 -0.19
C LYS A 39 0.49 13.85 -1.08
N GLY A 40 -0.57 13.31 -0.47
CA GLY A 40 -1.74 12.85 -1.21
C GLY A 40 -2.45 13.96 -1.97
N ASP A 41 -2.64 15.11 -1.33
CA ASP A 41 -3.24 16.29 -1.95
C ASP A 41 -2.40 16.79 -3.13
N ALA A 42 -1.07 16.85 -2.96
CA ALA A 42 -0.14 17.26 -4.00
C ALA A 42 -0.10 16.32 -5.22
N GLU A 43 -0.23 15.01 -5.02
CA GLU A 43 -0.24 14.02 -6.10
C GLU A 43 -1.64 13.71 -6.65
N GLY A 44 -2.70 14.30 -6.08
CA GLY A 44 -4.08 13.95 -6.41
C GLY A 44 -4.45 12.50 -6.04
N LYS A 45 -3.69 11.88 -5.13
CA LYS A 45 -3.89 10.50 -4.65
C LYS A 45 -4.37 10.56 -3.20
N GLY A 46 -5.43 9.82 -2.85
CA GLY A 46 -5.89 9.79 -1.46
C GLY A 46 -4.79 9.32 -0.49
N TYR A 47 -4.63 9.98 0.66
CA TYR A 47 -3.59 9.65 1.65
C TYR A 47 -3.63 8.19 2.11
N GLN A 48 -4.82 7.60 2.20
CA GLN A 48 -4.99 6.17 2.53
C GLN A 48 -4.40 5.25 1.46
N THR A 49 -4.46 5.65 0.19
CA THR A 49 -3.83 4.90 -0.91
C THR A 49 -2.32 4.93 -0.78
N MET A 50 -1.75 6.11 -0.48
CA MET A 50 -0.30 6.26 -0.27
C MET A 50 0.20 5.48 0.94
N MET A 51 -0.52 5.55 2.06
CA MET A 51 -0.17 4.80 3.26
C MET A 51 -0.22 3.28 3.02
N ASN A 52 -1.25 2.79 2.32
CA ASN A 52 -1.32 1.38 1.93
C ASN A 52 -0.19 0.96 0.98
N GLN A 53 0.22 1.85 0.06
CA GLN A 53 1.34 1.59 -0.85
C GLN A 53 2.66 1.49 -0.08
N ALA A 54 2.93 2.43 0.84
CA ALA A 54 4.11 2.39 1.70
C ALA A 54 4.16 1.11 2.55
N LEU A 55 3.02 0.67 3.10
CA LEU A 55 2.94 -0.60 3.83
C LEU A 55 3.24 -1.81 2.94
N ARG A 56 2.78 -1.80 1.68
CA ARG A 56 3.11 -2.87 0.71
C ARG A 56 4.60 -2.90 0.40
N GLU A 57 5.21 -1.73 0.17
CA GLU A 57 6.64 -1.60 -0.10
C GLU A 57 7.48 -2.05 1.10
N TYR A 58 7.09 -1.67 2.32
CA TYR A 58 7.74 -2.14 3.54
C TYR A 58 7.67 -3.67 3.67
N LEU A 59 6.49 -4.26 3.42
CA LEU A 59 6.32 -5.71 3.44
C LEU A 59 7.12 -6.40 2.34
N ASP A 60 7.30 -5.77 1.18
CA ASP A 60 8.09 -6.32 0.08
C ASP A 60 9.59 -6.28 0.39
N GLN A 61 10.07 -5.19 1.00
CA GLN A 61 11.44 -5.06 1.51
C GLN A 61 11.73 -5.99 2.69
N ALA A 62 10.72 -6.25 3.52
CA ALA A 62 10.81 -7.15 4.67
C ALA A 62 10.74 -8.64 4.28
N LYS A 63 10.33 -8.96 3.04
CA LYS A 63 10.58 -10.30 2.51
C LYS A 63 12.09 -10.46 2.41
N PRO A 64 12.66 -11.63 2.77
CA PRO A 64 14.03 -11.93 2.40
C PRO A 64 14.16 -11.66 0.89
N PRO A 65 15.27 -11.04 0.43
CA PRO A 65 15.51 -10.92 -1.01
C PRO A 65 15.27 -12.29 -1.61
N LEU A 66 14.51 -12.36 -2.71
CA LEU A 66 14.15 -13.61 -3.39
C LEU A 66 15.30 -14.59 -3.24
N ASP A 67 15.04 -15.69 -2.52
CA ASP A 67 16.07 -16.64 -2.12
C ASP A 67 16.95 -16.93 -3.34
N GLU A 68 18.27 -16.79 -3.21
CA GLU A 68 19.19 -16.92 -4.34
C GLU A 68 18.94 -18.22 -5.10
N ASP A 69 18.50 -19.27 -4.40
CA ASP A 69 18.12 -20.54 -4.99
C ASP A 69 16.87 -20.42 -5.89
N THR A 70 15.87 -19.64 -5.49
CA THR A 70 14.67 -19.39 -6.30
C THR A 70 15.03 -18.60 -7.56
N LEU A 71 15.88 -17.56 -7.45
CA LEU A 71 16.35 -16.80 -8.61
C LEU A 71 17.19 -17.68 -9.55
N ARG A 72 18.11 -18.48 -8.99
CA ARG A 72 18.95 -19.41 -9.76
C ARG A 72 18.10 -20.48 -10.46
N ARG A 73 17.06 -21.00 -9.80
CA ARG A 73 16.16 -21.98 -10.38
C ARG A 73 15.37 -21.41 -11.56
N VAL A 74 14.76 -20.23 -11.38
CA VAL A 74 14.04 -19.55 -12.47
C VAL A 74 14.98 -19.25 -13.64
N PHE A 75 16.19 -18.73 -13.40
CA PHE A 75 17.16 -18.51 -14.47
C PHE A 75 17.59 -19.81 -15.19
N GLN A 76 17.80 -20.91 -14.46
CA GLN A 76 18.14 -22.21 -15.05
C GLN A 76 16.99 -22.79 -15.87
N GLU A 77 15.74 -22.63 -15.41
CA GLU A 77 14.54 -23.06 -16.13
C GLU A 77 14.40 -22.28 -17.44
N GLU A 78 14.57 -20.96 -17.42
CA GLU A 78 14.52 -20.10 -18.62
C GLU A 78 15.66 -20.42 -19.61
N LEU A 79 16.89 -20.64 -19.14
CA LEU A 79 18.02 -21.03 -20.00
C LEU A 79 17.84 -22.41 -20.66
N ARG A 80 17.25 -23.37 -19.93
CA ARG A 80 16.93 -24.70 -20.49
C ARG A 80 15.79 -24.61 -21.49
N ALA A 81 14.76 -23.80 -21.24
CA ALA A 81 13.67 -23.59 -22.17
C ALA A 81 14.17 -22.99 -23.49
N VAL A 82 15.11 -22.03 -23.44
CA VAL A 82 15.74 -21.46 -24.65
C VAL A 82 16.59 -22.48 -25.41
N THR A 83 17.26 -23.41 -24.72
CA THR A 83 18.13 -24.42 -25.35
C THR A 83 17.34 -25.53 -26.06
N VAL A 84 16.09 -25.78 -25.67
CA VAL A 84 15.25 -26.85 -26.24
C VAL A 84 14.47 -26.39 -27.49
N VAL A 85 14.52 -25.11 -27.84
CA VAL A 85 13.86 -24.52 -29.02
C VAL A 85 14.88 -24.15 -30.12
N SER A 86 16.01 -24.86 -30.22
CA SER A 86 16.98 -24.72 -31.32
C SER A 86 17.41 -26.07 -31.88
#